data_AF-A0A7C5X9Q8-F1
#
_entry.id   AF-A0A7C5X9Q8-F1
#
_cell.length_a   1.000
_cell.length_b   1.000
_cell.length_c   1.000
_cell.angle_alpha   90.00
_cell.angle_beta   90.00
_cell.angle_gamma   90.00
#
_symmetry.space_group_name_H-M   'P 1'
#
loop_
_entity.id
_entity.type
_entity.pdbx_description
1 polymer ?
#
loop_
_entity_poly.entity_id
_entity_poly.type
_entity_poly.pdbx_seq_one_letter_code
_entity_poly.pdbx_strand_id
1 'polypeptide(L)'
;MACFLAPLALAVVVTALQRTFRRASERLMLWVLSTMLWGGSLLLVLEHAWHGEIVPWPPFLTAMQSPSDIPVVLNEVLTVGMSMNAAVTLAWLGVLRFSRAKYGGLAYLKLGALRRGRGA
;
A
#
# COMPACT_ATOMS: atom_id res chain seq x y z
N MET A 1 -17.28 10.00 0.66
CA MET A 1 -16.18 10.16 1.63
C MET A 1 -14.89 9.91 0.88
N ALA A 2 -14.02 10.88 0.58
CA ALA A 2 -12.94 10.68 -0.40
C ALA A 2 -11.73 9.83 0.08
N CYS A 3 -11.96 8.83 0.94
CA CYS A 3 -10.91 8.12 1.69
C CYS A 3 -9.97 7.28 0.82
N PHE A 4 -10.35 6.96 -0.43
CA PHE A 4 -9.47 6.31 -1.41
C PHE A 4 -8.24 7.16 -1.81
N LEU A 5 -8.28 8.48 -1.61
CA LEU A 5 -7.17 9.39 -1.94
C LEU A 5 -5.94 9.14 -1.07
N ALA A 6 -6.13 8.77 0.20
CA ALA A 6 -5.04 8.49 1.14
C ALA A 6 -4.17 7.27 0.71
N PRO A 7 -4.73 6.08 0.42
CA PRO A 7 -3.95 4.95 -0.07
C PRO A 7 -3.40 5.18 -1.48
N LEU A 8 -4.11 5.94 -2.33
CA LEU A 8 -3.64 6.27 -3.67
C LEU A 8 -2.40 7.18 -3.62
N ALA A 9 -2.42 8.22 -2.78
CA ALA A 9 -1.26 9.08 -2.55
C ALA A 9 -0.08 8.28 -2.00
N LEU A 10 -0.32 7.39 -1.04
CA LEU A 10 0.72 6.53 -0.50
C LEU A 10 1.27 5.56 -1.56
N ALA A 11 0.42 5.01 -2.44
CA ALA A 11 0.84 4.14 -3.54
C ALA A 11 1.81 4.84 -4.48
N VAL A 12 1.51 6.09 -4.86
CA VAL A 12 2.35 6.91 -5.73
C VAL A 12 3.69 7.20 -5.05
N VAL A 13 3.68 7.62 -3.79
CA VAL A 13 4.89 7.91 -3.01
C VAL A 13 5.77 6.68 -2.86
N VAL A 14 5.20 5.52 -2.49
CA VAL A 14 5.94 4.25 -2.37
C VAL A 14 6.54 3.84 -3.72
N THR A 15 5.80 4.01 -4.81
CA THR A 15 6.27 3.68 -6.17
C THR A 15 7.40 4.63 -6.61
N ALA A 16 7.32 5.92 -6.25
CA ALA A 16 8.41 6.87 -6.49
C ALA A 16 9.66 6.50 -5.67
N LEU A 17 9.50 6.19 -4.38
CA LEU A 17 10.59 5.75 -3.49
C LEU A 17 11.26 4.46 -3.98
N GLN A 18 10.51 3.51 -4.54
CA GLN A 18 11.08 2.30 -5.15
C GLN A 18 12.02 2.62 -6.30
N ARG A 19 11.69 3.61 -7.13
CA ARG A 19 12.53 4.02 -8.26
C ARG A 19 13.85 4.62 -7.77
N THR A 20 13.81 5.39 -6.68
CA THR A 20 15.01 6.02 -6.10
C THR A 20 15.87 5.04 -5.29
N PHE A 21 15.25 4.13 -4.52
CA PHE A 21 15.94 3.26 -3.57
C PHE A 21 15.80 1.77 -3.91
N ARG A 22 16.27 1.36 -5.10
CA ARG A 22 16.20 -0.05 -5.55
C ARG A 22 16.74 -1.06 -4.54
N ARG A 23 17.91 -0.79 -3.93
CA ARG A 23 18.55 -1.69 -2.94
C ARG A 23 17.72 -1.88 -1.67
N ALA A 24 17.05 -0.84 -1.18
CA ALA A 24 16.16 -0.95 -0.03
C ALA A 24 14.84 -1.61 -0.43
N SER A 25 14.35 -1.34 -1.65
CA SER A 25 13.10 -1.90 -2.17
C SER A 25 13.13 -3.42 -2.26
N GLU A 26 14.26 -4.01 -2.67
CA GLU A 26 14.43 -5.46 -2.75
C GLU A 26 14.45 -6.10 -1.35
N ARG A 27 15.14 -5.47 -0.39
CA ARG A 27 15.20 -5.97 1.00
C ARG A 27 13.89 -5.85 1.76
N LEU A 28 13.08 -4.86 1.40
CA LEU A 28 11.79 -4.57 2.04
C LEU A 28 10.61 -5.04 1.19
N MET A 29 10.83 -5.70 0.04
CA MET A 29 9.76 -6.14 -0.87
C MET A 29 8.72 -5.02 -1.10
N LEU A 30 9.18 -3.78 -1.30
CA LEU A 30 8.27 -2.63 -1.43
C LEU A 30 7.27 -2.82 -2.56
N TRP A 31 7.64 -3.60 -3.58
CA TRP A 31 6.75 -3.96 -4.70
C TRP A 31 5.44 -4.62 -4.23
N VAL A 32 5.48 -5.47 -3.18
CA VAL A 32 4.27 -6.08 -2.59
C VAL A 32 3.39 -5.03 -1.94
N LEU A 33 3.98 -4.06 -1.24
CA LEU A 33 3.24 -2.94 -0.65
C LEU A 33 2.56 -2.10 -1.75
N SER A 34 3.30 -1.79 -2.82
CA SER A 34 2.77 -1.03 -3.96
C SER A 34 1.60 -1.75 -4.63
N THR A 35 1.69 -3.07 -4.88
CA THR A 35 0.56 -3.82 -5.46
C THR A 35 -0.65 -3.89 -4.53
N MET A 36 -0.45 -4.05 -3.21
CA MET A 36 -1.56 -3.99 -2.24
C MET A 36 -2.24 -2.61 -2.22
N LEU A 37 -1.46 -1.53 -2.26
CA LEU A 37 -1.99 -0.17 -2.26
C LEU A 37 -2.73 0.15 -3.57
N TRP A 38 -2.13 -0.15 -4.73
CA TRP A 38 -2.78 0.08 -6.03
C TRP A 38 -4.05 -0.76 -6.20
N GLY A 39 -4.02 -2.03 -5.80
CA GLY A 39 -5.19 -2.90 -5.86
C GLY A 39 -6.31 -2.44 -4.92
N GLY A 40 -5.96 -2.08 -3.67
CA GLY A 40 -6.92 -1.56 -2.69
C GLY A 40 -7.52 -0.23 -3.13
N SER A 41 -6.70 0.71 -3.60
CA SER A 41 -7.17 2.01 -4.11
C SER A 41 -8.10 1.86 -5.31
N LEU A 42 -7.79 0.98 -6.26
CA LEU A 42 -8.66 0.76 -7.42
C LEU A 42 -10.02 0.21 -7.00
N LEU A 43 -10.06 -0.75 -6.06
CA LEU A 43 -11.30 -1.31 -5.55
C LEU A 43 -12.13 -0.27 -4.79
N LEU A 44 -11.48 0.57 -3.99
CA LEU A 44 -12.16 1.66 -3.27
C LEU A 44 -12.72 2.72 -4.23
N VAL A 45 -12.00 3.06 -5.29
CA VAL A 45 -12.52 3.97 -6.34
C VAL A 45 -13.77 3.38 -6.98
N LEU A 46 -13.77 2.08 -7.29
CA LEU A 46 -14.96 1.42 -7.84
C LEU A 46 -16.13 1.41 -6.85
N GLU A 47 -15.85 1.17 -5.56
CA GLU A 47 -16.86 1.21 -4.51
C GLU A 47 -17.49 2.60 -4.38
N HIS A 48 -16.68 3.66 -4.40
CA HIS A 48 -17.14 5.04 -4.28
C HIS A 48 -17.86 5.51 -5.55
N ALA A 49 -17.46 5.00 -6.73
CA ALA A 49 -18.20 5.21 -7.97
C ALA A 49 -19.56 4.50 -7.94
N TRP A 50 -19.63 3.28 -7.40
CA TRP A 50 -20.87 2.53 -7.26
C TRP A 50 -21.83 3.17 -6.25
N HIS A 51 -21.31 3.73 -5.15
CA HIS A 51 -22.10 4.47 -4.16
C HIS A 51 -22.52 5.88 -4.62
N GLY A 52 -22.11 6.31 -5.83
CA GLY A 52 -22.49 7.61 -6.39
C GLY A 52 -21.75 8.81 -5.79
N GLU A 53 -20.63 8.56 -5.12
CA GLU A 53 -19.78 9.62 -4.55
C GLU A 53 -18.74 10.16 -5.54
N ILE A 54 -18.44 9.39 -6.59
CA ILE A 54 -17.55 9.76 -7.69
C ILE A 54 -18.36 9.99 -8.95
N VAL A 55 -18.17 11.15 -9.56
CA VAL A 55 -18.92 11.62 -10.70
C VAL A 55 -17.95 12.13 -11.78
N PRO A 56 -18.14 11.81 -13.08
CA PRO A 56 -17.17 12.18 -14.13
C PRO A 56 -17.23 13.66 -14.53
N TRP A 57 -18.24 14.41 -14.08
CA TRP A 57 -18.33 15.86 -14.26
C TRP A 57 -17.90 16.60 -13.00
N PRO A 58 -17.30 17.80 -13.12
CA PRO A 58 -16.92 18.60 -11.97
C PRO A 58 -18.16 19.09 -11.19
N PRO A 59 -18.15 19.10 -9.84
CA PRO A 59 -17.09 18.64 -8.93
C PRO A 59 -17.10 17.11 -8.74
N PHE A 60 -15.98 16.45 -9.06
CA PHE A 60 -15.84 14.97 -9.10
C PHE A 60 -16.18 14.25 -7.78
N LEU A 61 -16.13 14.98 -6.65
CA LEU A 61 -16.54 14.53 -5.32
C LEU A 61 -17.82 15.27 -4.95
N THR A 62 -18.95 14.57 -4.99
CA THR A 62 -20.27 15.13 -4.68
C THR A 62 -20.37 15.66 -3.25
N ALA A 63 -19.48 15.23 -2.35
CA ALA A 63 -19.37 15.71 -0.97
C ALA A 63 -18.69 17.09 -0.81
N MET A 64 -18.15 17.69 -1.87
CA MET A 64 -17.51 19.02 -1.82
C MET A 64 -18.34 20.10 -2.53
N GLN A 65 -19.68 19.98 -2.53
CA GLN A 65 -20.53 20.98 -3.18
C GLN A 65 -20.57 22.33 -2.45
N SER A 66 -20.27 22.37 -1.14
CA SER A 66 -20.18 23.61 -0.36
C SER A 66 -18.77 23.82 0.23
N PRO A 67 -18.24 25.06 0.26
CA PRO A 67 -16.93 25.36 0.87
C PRO A 67 -16.84 25.01 2.36
N SER A 68 -17.97 24.95 3.07
CA SER A 68 -18.09 24.56 4.48
C SER A 68 -17.77 23.08 4.73
N ASP A 69 -17.90 22.24 3.70
CA ASP A 69 -17.86 20.78 3.84
C ASP A 69 -16.45 20.22 3.57
N ILE A 70 -15.59 21.03 2.95
CA ILE A 70 -14.17 20.74 2.70
C ILE A 70 -13.42 20.32 3.98
N PRO A 71 -13.44 21.08 5.10
CA PRO A 71 -12.70 20.70 6.31
C PRO A 71 -13.22 19.41 6.95
N VAL A 72 -14.52 19.10 6.80
CA VAL A 72 -15.12 17.87 7.31
C VAL A 72 -14.64 16.67 6.49
N VAL A 73 -14.76 16.75 5.16
CA VAL A 73 -14.27 15.70 4.25
C VAL A 73 -12.76 15.48 4.41
N LEU A 74 -11.99 16.54 4.65
CA LEU A 74 -10.55 16.43 4.88
C LEU A 74 -10.23 15.70 6.19
N ASN A 75 -10.97 15.98 7.27
CA ASN A 75 -10.82 15.25 8.54
C ASN A 75 -11.11 13.77 8.37
N GLU A 76 -12.16 13.42 7.62
CA GLU A 76 -12.51 12.02 7.35
C GLU A 76 -11.43 11.31 6.51
N VAL A 77 -10.88 11.97 5.50
CA VAL A 77 -9.75 11.41 4.73
C VAL A 77 -8.52 11.24 5.62
N LEU A 78 -8.27 12.15 6.55
CA LEU A 78 -7.16 12.04 7.49
C LEU A 78 -7.36 10.93 8.51
N THR A 79 -8.53 10.80 9.15
CA THR A 79 -8.73 9.77 10.19
C THR A 79 -8.93 8.40 9.57
N VAL A 80 -9.92 8.25 8.68
CA VAL A 80 -10.27 6.99 8.03
C VAL A 80 -9.16 6.57 7.07
N GLY A 81 -8.71 7.47 6.19
CA GLY A 81 -7.65 7.16 5.23
C GLY A 81 -6.32 6.79 5.90
N MET A 82 -5.95 7.44 7.02
CA MET A 82 -4.74 7.05 7.76
C MET A 82 -4.89 5.72 8.47
N SER A 83 -6.06 5.42 9.06
CA SER A 83 -6.31 4.12 9.68
C SER A 83 -6.20 2.98 8.65
N MET A 84 -6.69 3.20 7.43
CA MET A 84 -6.58 2.26 6.32
C MET A 84 -5.13 2.07 5.88
N ASN A 85 -4.38 3.16 5.72
CA ASN A 85 -2.94 3.10 5.41
C ASN A 85 -2.16 2.35 6.49
N ALA A 86 -2.47 2.58 7.77
CA ALA A 86 -1.87 1.86 8.89
C ALA A 86 -2.17 0.36 8.80
N ALA A 87 -3.43 -0.03 8.55
CA ALA A 87 -3.82 -1.42 8.40
C ALA A 87 -3.07 -2.13 7.25
N VAL A 88 -2.99 -1.49 6.07
CA VAL A 88 -2.25 -2.04 4.92
C VAL A 88 -0.75 -2.17 5.22
N THR A 89 -0.17 -1.18 5.90
CA THR A 89 1.24 -1.22 6.31
C THR A 89 1.51 -2.35 7.31
N LEU A 90 0.60 -2.56 8.27
CA LEU A 90 0.69 -3.67 9.22
C LEU A 90 0.57 -5.03 8.53
N ALA A 91 -0.36 -5.18 7.58
CA ALA A 91 -0.49 -6.39 6.78
C ALA A 91 0.80 -6.69 6.00
N TRP A 92 1.40 -5.68 5.38
CA TRP A 92 2.69 -5.81 4.69
C TRP A 92 3.83 -6.19 5.64
N LEU A 93 3.89 -5.63 6.86
CA LEU A 93 4.86 -6.07 7.87
C LEU A 93 4.68 -7.55 8.24
N GLY A 94 3.45 -8.03 8.31
CA GLY A 94 3.13 -9.45 8.49
C GLY A 94 3.69 -10.31 7.35
N VAL A 95 3.43 -9.91 6.10
CA VAL A 95 3.96 -10.58 4.90
C VAL A 95 5.49 -10.59 4.89
N LEU A 96 6.12 -9.47 5.26
CA LEU A 96 7.57 -9.38 5.37
C LEU A 96 8.16 -10.32 6.41
N ARG A 97 7.56 -10.38 7.61
CA ARG A 97 7.99 -11.31 8.65
C ARG A 97 7.82 -12.75 8.22
N PHE A 98 6.68 -13.09 7.62
CA PHE A 98 6.42 -14.44 7.12
C PHE A 98 7.40 -14.84 6.01
N SER A 99 7.63 -13.95 5.05
CA SER A 99 8.59 -14.14 3.95
C SER A 99 10.01 -14.36 4.51
N ARG A 100 10.46 -13.54 5.46
CA ARG A 100 11.77 -13.72 6.11
C ARG A 100 11.87 -15.02 6.90
N ALA A 101 10.82 -15.43 7.61
CA ALA A 101 10.81 -16.70 8.33
C ALA A 101 10.95 -17.89 7.38
N LYS A 102 10.19 -17.91 6.28
CA LYS A 102 10.18 -19.01 5.32
C LYS A 102 11.42 -19.05 4.42
N TYR A 103 11.80 -17.91 3.83
CA TYR A 103 12.91 -17.83 2.87
C TYR A 103 14.27 -17.62 3.54
N GLY A 104 14.32 -17.01 4.74
CA GLY A 104 15.54 -16.94 5.55
C GLY A 104 15.99 -18.34 5.99
N GLY A 105 15.06 -19.16 6.50
CA GLY A 105 15.35 -20.56 6.85
C GLY A 105 15.84 -21.39 5.65
N LEU A 106 15.21 -21.20 4.48
CA LEU A 106 15.59 -21.90 3.25
C LEU A 106 16.97 -21.47 2.72
N ALA A 107 17.32 -20.19 2.83
CA ALA A 107 18.63 -19.68 2.43
C ALA A 107 19.75 -20.21 3.33
N TYR A 108 19.54 -20.28 4.66
CA TYR A 108 20.48 -20.90 5.59
C TYR A 108 20.69 -22.39 5.31
N LEU A 109 19.61 -23.13 5.01
CA LEU A 109 19.69 -24.54 4.61
C LEU A 109 20.47 -24.75 3.30
N LYS A 110 20.23 -23.92 2.29
CA LYS A 110 20.97 -23.99 1.00
C LYS A 110 22.45 -23.64 1.16
N LEU A 111 22.79 -22.63 1.96
CA LEU A 111 24.17 -22.26 2.28
C LEU A 111 24.88 -23.35 3.09
N GLY A 112 24.18 -23.98 4.04
CA GLY A 112 24.69 -25.13 4.80
C GLY A 112 24.96 -26.35 3.94
N ALA A 113 24.10 -26.62 2.95
CA ALA A 113 24.30 -27.71 1.98
C ALA A 113 25.45 -27.43 1.01
N LEU A 114 25.55 -26.20 0.49
CA LEU A 114 26.64 -25.79 -0.42
C LEU A 114 28.02 -25.76 0.25
N ARG A 115 28.08 -25.46 1.55
CA ARG A 115 29.34 -25.52 2.32
C ARG A 115 29.78 -26.96 2.59
N ARG A 116 28.84 -27.91 2.65
CA ARG A 116 29.12 -29.34 2.89
C ARG A 116 29.60 -30.06 1.63
N GLY A 117 29.20 -29.62 0.44
CA GLY A 117 29.61 -30.20 -0.84
C GLY A 117 30.94 -29.66 -1.43
N ARG A 118 31.61 -28.72 -0.76
CA ARG A 118 32.89 -28.12 -1.23
C ARG A 118 34.11 -28.57 -0.40
N GLY A 119 33.90 -29.47 0.55
CA GLY A 119 34.94 -30.02 1.43
C GLY A 119 35.09 -31.54 1.31
N ALA A 120 34.46 -32.15 0.30
CA ALA A 120 34.64 -33.54 -0.13
C ALA A 120 35.13 -33.50 -1.58
#